data_AF-D3RX32-F1
#
_entry.id   AF-D3RX32-F1
#
_cell.length_a   1.000
_cell.length_b   1.000
_cell.length_c   1.000
_cell.angle_alpha   90.00
_cell.angle_beta   90.00
_cell.angle_gamma   90.00
#
_symmetry.space_group_name_H-M   'P 1'
#
loop_
_entity.id
_entity.type
_entity.pdbx_description
1 polymer ?
#
loop_
_entity_poly.entity_id
_entity_poly.type
_entity_poly.pdbx_seq_one_letter_code
_entity_poly.pdbx_strand_id
1 'polypeptide(L)'
;MIVKFSAEELQSLHMKAEDLWRVSGKEGWQKSKVDPEEILKLYKGIRIREGYRLVAYVYREGLRGKGVVWATRGEFPEVEDCEFISYPKPKGAKKPEEVLEGDGSPESYISASMFLREMKEFGALWDWIEWGLEEIIGELNLDEFELFGEYDLSPKVFVKYPVEVEFFTLHLLEGKVYRNRDIFIEGYRFRTEKEVVGKKVIR
;
A
#
# COMPACT_ATOMS: atom_id res chain seq x y z
N MET A 1 23.09 8.02 3.86
CA MET A 1 23.39 6.69 3.29
C MET A 1 22.26 6.29 2.35
N ILE A 2 22.54 5.58 1.26
CA ILE A 2 21.50 5.06 0.34
C ILE A 2 21.53 3.54 0.42
N VAL A 3 20.37 2.92 0.63
CA VAL A 3 20.21 1.46 0.64
C VAL A 3 19.25 1.08 -0.47
N LYS A 4 19.65 0.16 -1.34
CA LYS A 4 18.85 -0.32 -2.48
C LYS A 4 18.17 -1.65 -2.14
N PHE A 5 17.02 -1.89 -2.77
CA PHE A 5 16.19 -3.07 -2.61
C PHE A 5 15.84 -3.66 -3.98
N SER A 6 15.49 -4.94 -4.02
CA SER A 6 15.05 -5.59 -5.25
C SER A 6 13.62 -5.18 -5.59
N ALA A 7 13.41 -4.70 -6.81
CA ALA A 7 12.06 -4.44 -7.32
C ALA A 7 11.24 -5.74 -7.45
N GLU A 8 11.88 -6.83 -7.87
CA GLU A 8 11.23 -8.15 -8.00
C GLU A 8 10.71 -8.65 -6.64
N GLU A 9 11.50 -8.49 -5.57
CA GLU A 9 11.06 -8.89 -4.23
C GLU A 9 9.88 -8.05 -3.75
N LEU A 10 9.91 -6.73 -3.97
CA LEU A 10 8.80 -5.84 -3.60
C LEU A 10 7.54 -6.14 -4.42
N GLN A 11 7.68 -6.41 -5.73
CA GLN A 11 6.58 -6.83 -6.59
C GLN A 11 5.99 -8.16 -6.12
N SER A 12 6.84 -9.13 -5.74
CA SER A 12 6.39 -10.40 -5.17
C SER A 12 5.60 -10.21 -3.87
N LEU A 13 6.03 -9.29 -3.00
CA LEU A 13 5.29 -8.95 -1.78
C LEU A 13 3.94 -8.29 -2.09
N HIS A 14 3.90 -7.36 -3.04
CA HIS A 14 2.67 -6.71 -3.51
C HIS A 14 1.66 -7.75 -4.03
N MET A 15 2.08 -8.65 -4.93
CA MET A 15 1.22 -9.71 -5.47
C MET A 15 0.71 -10.65 -4.36
N LYS A 16 1.57 -11.05 -3.41
CA LYS A 16 1.16 -11.88 -2.27
C LYS A 16 0.15 -11.18 -1.37
N ALA A 17 0.33 -9.88 -1.13
CA ALA A 17 -0.62 -9.10 -0.34
C ALA A 17 -1.98 -9.06 -1.05
N GLU A 18 -1.99 -8.78 -2.36
CA GLU A 18 -3.20 -8.77 -3.18
C GLU A 18 -3.97 -10.09 -3.15
N ASP A 19 -3.27 -11.21 -3.33
CA ASP A 19 -3.85 -12.55 -3.25
C ASP A 19 -4.53 -12.82 -1.90
N LEU A 20 -3.99 -12.27 -0.81
CA LEU A 20 -4.57 -12.43 0.54
C LEU A 20 -5.86 -11.64 0.70
N TRP A 21 -5.90 -10.36 0.33
CA TRP A 21 -7.08 -9.52 0.60
C TRP A 21 -8.17 -9.61 -0.45
N ARG A 22 -7.89 -10.15 -1.64
CA ARG A 22 -8.86 -10.30 -2.74
C ARG A 22 -9.78 -11.50 -2.53
N VAL A 23 -10.66 -11.38 -1.54
CA VAL A 23 -11.65 -12.41 -1.21
C VAL A 23 -13.08 -12.02 -1.61
N SER A 24 -13.89 -13.05 -1.91
CA SER A 24 -15.32 -12.90 -2.14
C SER A 24 -16.06 -12.53 -0.84
N GLY A 25 -17.20 -11.85 -0.99
CA GLY A 25 -18.04 -11.43 0.13
C GLY A 25 -19.50 -11.38 -0.29
N LYS A 26 -20.39 -11.25 0.71
CA LYS A 26 -21.82 -10.98 0.48
C LYS A 26 -22.03 -9.54 0.03
N GLU A 27 -23.17 -9.26 -0.57
CA GLU A 27 -23.54 -7.90 -0.94
C GLU A 27 -23.67 -6.98 0.29
N GLY A 28 -23.25 -5.72 0.14
CA GLY A 28 -23.19 -4.73 1.22
C GLY A 28 -21.89 -4.75 2.03
N TRP A 29 -21.86 -3.93 3.08
CA TRP A 29 -20.75 -3.88 4.03
C TRP A 29 -20.79 -5.09 4.97
N GLN A 30 -19.63 -5.68 5.21
CA GLN A 30 -19.46 -6.77 6.18
C GLN A 30 -18.05 -6.73 6.78
N LYS A 31 -17.84 -7.47 7.88
CA LYS A 31 -16.51 -7.76 8.38
C LYS A 31 -15.70 -8.54 7.34
N SER A 32 -14.44 -8.14 7.14
CA SER A 32 -13.50 -8.90 6.33
C SER A 32 -13.27 -10.28 6.96
N LYS A 33 -13.23 -11.32 6.14
CA LYS A 33 -12.75 -12.66 6.56
C LYS A 33 -11.23 -12.75 6.60
N VAL A 34 -10.56 -11.79 5.94
CA VAL A 34 -9.11 -11.68 5.91
C VAL A 34 -8.70 -10.74 7.03
N ASP A 35 -7.80 -11.22 7.87
CA ASP A 35 -7.14 -10.41 8.89
C ASP A 35 -6.02 -9.58 8.24
N PRO A 36 -6.07 -8.24 8.28
CA PRO A 36 -5.02 -7.39 7.71
C PRO A 36 -3.63 -7.62 8.34
N GLU A 37 -3.55 -8.19 9.55
CA GLU A 37 -2.26 -8.54 10.16
C GLU A 37 -1.57 -9.72 9.47
N GLU A 38 -2.28 -10.57 8.73
CA GLU A 38 -1.63 -11.59 7.88
C GLU A 38 -0.83 -10.96 6.75
N ILE A 39 -1.29 -9.81 6.22
CA ILE A 39 -0.57 -9.04 5.21
C ILE A 39 0.62 -8.33 5.86
N LEU A 40 0.45 -7.78 7.06
CA LEU A 40 1.53 -7.14 7.82
C LEU A 40 2.73 -8.08 8.00
N LYS A 41 2.50 -9.38 8.25
CA LYS A 41 3.56 -10.40 8.41
C LYS A 41 4.45 -10.57 7.18
N LEU A 42 4.01 -10.15 5.99
CA LEU A 42 4.84 -10.18 4.78
C LEU A 42 5.96 -9.13 4.82
N TYR A 43 5.79 -8.07 5.60
CA TYR A 43 6.65 -6.89 5.61
C TYR A 43 7.53 -6.87 6.87
N LYS A 44 8.83 -6.65 6.66
CA LYS A 44 9.84 -6.77 7.73
C LYS A 44 10.10 -5.45 8.43
N GLY A 45 10.50 -5.53 9.70
CA GLY A 45 10.91 -4.37 10.50
C GLY A 45 9.77 -3.43 10.88
N ILE A 46 8.52 -3.78 10.57
CA ILE A 46 7.32 -3.01 10.95
C ILE A 46 6.38 -3.85 11.82
N ARG A 47 5.60 -3.17 12.67
CA ARG A 47 4.58 -3.77 13.52
C ARG A 47 3.50 -2.76 13.86
N ILE A 48 2.36 -3.23 14.33
CA ILE A 48 1.36 -2.37 14.95
C ILE A 48 1.78 -2.09 16.40
N ARG A 49 1.61 -0.84 16.83
CA ARG A 49 1.85 -0.41 18.21
C ARG A 49 1.08 -1.31 19.19
N GLU A 50 1.76 -1.67 20.28
CA GLU A 50 1.19 -2.47 21.36
C GLU A 50 -0.16 -1.94 21.84
N GLY A 51 -1.11 -2.85 22.07
CA GLY A 51 -2.48 -2.53 22.46
C GLY A 51 -3.39 -2.06 21.31
N TYR A 52 -2.90 -2.03 20.07
CA TYR A 52 -3.74 -1.93 18.87
C TYR A 52 -3.72 -3.25 18.09
N ARG A 53 -4.81 -3.49 17.35
CA ARG A 53 -4.92 -4.53 16.32
C ARG A 53 -5.55 -3.95 15.07
N LEU A 54 -5.29 -4.55 13.91
CA LEU A 54 -6.00 -4.20 12.69
C LEU A 54 -7.33 -4.97 12.57
N VAL A 55 -8.32 -4.28 12.03
CA VAL A 55 -9.63 -4.83 11.66
C VAL A 55 -10.03 -4.26 10.32
N ALA A 56 -10.73 -5.04 9.50
CA ALA A 56 -11.14 -4.60 8.19
C ALA A 56 -12.61 -4.88 7.91
N TYR A 57 -13.22 -3.96 7.17
CA TYR A 57 -14.55 -4.16 6.59
C TYR A 57 -14.43 -4.14 5.07
N VAL A 58 -15.27 -4.92 4.40
CA VAL A 58 -15.35 -4.97 2.94
C VAL A 58 -16.79 -4.74 2.49
N TYR A 59 -16.93 -3.96 1.44
CA TYR A 59 -18.15 -3.74 0.69
C TYR A 59 -18.10 -4.55 -0.61
N ARG A 60 -19.22 -5.15 -1.00
CA ARG A 60 -19.39 -5.80 -2.30
C ARG A 60 -20.72 -5.38 -2.92
N GLU A 61 -20.71 -5.17 -4.22
CA GLU A 61 -21.90 -4.86 -5.03
C GLU A 61 -21.64 -5.35 -6.47
N GLY A 62 -22.23 -6.50 -6.81
CA GLY A 62 -21.91 -7.19 -8.05
C GLY A 62 -20.41 -7.47 -8.19
N LEU A 63 -19.79 -6.84 -9.20
CA LEU A 63 -18.35 -6.97 -9.46
C LEU A 63 -17.49 -5.91 -8.75
N ARG A 64 -18.12 -4.90 -8.14
CA ARG A 64 -17.45 -3.83 -7.42
C ARG A 64 -17.22 -4.19 -5.97
N GLY A 65 -16.19 -3.61 -5.38
CA GLY A 65 -15.92 -3.82 -3.97
C GLY A 65 -14.77 -2.97 -3.48
N LYS A 66 -14.88 -2.47 -2.25
CA LYS A 66 -13.83 -1.71 -1.56
C LYS A 66 -13.73 -2.21 -0.14
N GLY A 67 -12.59 -1.99 0.50
CA GLY A 67 -12.48 -2.21 1.93
C GLY A 67 -11.96 -0.99 2.65
N VAL A 68 -11.96 -1.10 3.97
CA VAL A 68 -11.34 -0.13 4.85
C VAL A 68 -10.69 -0.88 6.00
N VAL A 69 -9.46 -0.49 6.33
CA VAL A 69 -8.71 -1.04 7.46
C VAL A 69 -8.62 0.02 8.56
N TRP A 70 -8.83 -0.43 9.79
CA TRP A 70 -8.77 0.38 10.99
C TRP A 70 -7.88 -0.26 12.05
N ALA A 71 -7.28 0.58 12.88
CA ALA A 71 -6.62 0.16 14.10
C ALA A 71 -7.53 0.43 15.31
N THR A 72 -7.82 -0.62 16.08
CA THR A 72 -8.66 -0.56 17.30
C THR A 72 -7.89 -1.08 18.51
N ARG A 73 -8.23 -0.57 19.70
CA ARG A 73 -7.69 -1.06 21.00
C ARG A 73 -8.59 -2.09 21.68
N GLY A 74 -9.70 -2.46 21.04
CA GLY A 74 -10.73 -3.27 21.67
C GLY A 74 -11.46 -4.11 20.64
N GLU A 75 -12.78 -4.03 20.68
CA GLU A 75 -13.65 -4.90 19.89
C GLU A 75 -13.53 -4.63 18.38
N PHE A 76 -13.91 -5.67 17.63
CA PHE A 76 -14.21 -5.61 16.22
C PHE A 76 -15.74 -5.64 16.07
N PRO A 77 -16.43 -4.49 16.12
CA PRO A 77 -17.88 -4.44 16.15
C PRO A 77 -18.51 -4.86 14.83
N GLU A 78 -19.78 -5.26 14.86
CA GLU A 78 -20.56 -5.43 13.63
C GLU A 78 -20.73 -4.10 12.89
N VAL A 79 -21.08 -4.16 11.60
CA VAL A 79 -21.18 -2.98 10.74
C VAL A 79 -22.23 -2.00 11.26
N GLU A 80 -23.32 -2.51 11.80
CA GLU A 80 -24.45 -1.76 12.34
C GLU A 80 -24.10 -0.98 13.62
N ASP A 81 -23.09 -1.44 14.35
CA ASP A 81 -22.60 -0.83 15.59
C ASP A 81 -21.49 0.21 15.35
N CYS A 82 -21.13 0.45 14.08
CA CYS A 82 -20.08 1.40 13.71
C CYS A 82 -20.61 2.83 13.51
N GLU A 83 -19.73 3.81 13.70
CA GLU A 83 -19.97 5.16 13.20
C GLU A 83 -19.90 5.13 11.67
N PHE A 84 -20.87 5.75 11.00
CA PHE A 84 -20.97 5.72 9.53
C PHE A 84 -20.83 7.11 8.93
N ILE A 85 -19.71 7.35 8.24
CA ILE A 85 -19.49 8.58 7.44
C ILE A 85 -19.58 8.23 5.96
N SER A 86 -18.71 7.32 5.49
CA SER A 86 -18.73 6.78 4.11
C SER A 86 -18.40 5.28 4.06
N TYR A 87 -18.01 4.74 5.20
CA TYR A 87 -17.61 3.37 5.47
C TYR A 87 -17.77 3.13 6.98
N PRO A 88 -17.96 1.87 7.42
CA PRO A 88 -18.05 1.54 8.84
C PRO A 88 -16.74 1.88 9.55
N LYS A 89 -16.83 2.66 10.62
CA LYS A 89 -15.70 3.03 11.48
C LYS A 89 -16.01 2.65 12.94
N PRO A 90 -15.21 1.74 13.55
CA PRO A 90 -15.32 1.49 14.98
C PRO A 90 -15.03 2.76 15.79
N LYS A 91 -15.75 2.97 16.89
CA LYS A 91 -15.60 4.15 17.73
C LYS A 91 -14.16 4.29 18.25
N GLY A 92 -13.58 5.47 18.05
CA GLY A 92 -12.20 5.76 18.47
C GLY A 92 -11.10 5.05 17.67
N ALA A 93 -11.46 4.35 16.58
CA ALA A 93 -10.49 3.74 15.70
C ALA A 93 -9.59 4.77 15.00
N LYS A 94 -8.35 4.36 14.80
CA LYS A 94 -7.31 5.12 14.09
C LYS A 94 -7.02 4.51 12.73
N LYS A 95 -6.42 5.28 11.83
CA LYS A 95 -5.90 4.72 10.59
C LYS A 95 -4.61 3.90 10.84
N PRO A 96 -4.29 2.89 10.02
CA PRO A 96 -3.08 2.09 10.19
C PRO A 96 -1.80 2.93 10.30
N GLU A 97 -1.64 3.98 9.50
CA GLU A 97 -0.47 4.86 9.51
C GLU A 97 -0.28 5.63 10.83
N GLU A 98 -1.30 5.74 11.68
CA GLU A 98 -1.18 6.40 12.98
C GLU A 98 -0.61 5.51 14.09
N VAL A 99 -0.63 4.20 13.88
CA VAL A 99 -0.23 3.19 14.87
C VAL A 99 0.86 2.27 14.36
N LEU A 100 1.28 2.44 13.10
CA LEU A 100 2.40 1.71 12.54
C LEU A 100 3.70 2.16 13.20
N GLU A 101 4.48 1.20 13.67
CA GLU A 101 5.80 1.36 14.23
C GLU A 101 6.79 0.49 13.47
N GLY A 102 8.06 0.76 13.64
CA GLY A 102 9.12 -0.04 13.08
C GLY A 102 10.45 0.22 13.77
N ASP A 103 11.46 -0.55 13.38
CA ASP A 103 12.76 -0.61 14.05
C ASP A 103 13.76 0.49 13.61
N GLY A 104 13.33 1.40 12.72
CA GLY A 104 14.15 2.48 12.16
C GLY A 104 15.15 2.03 11.10
N SER A 105 15.18 0.75 10.73
CA SER A 105 16.00 0.25 9.62
C SER A 105 15.50 0.75 8.27
N PRO A 106 16.35 0.84 7.23
CA PRO A 106 15.90 1.15 5.88
C PRO A 106 14.81 0.19 5.37
N GLU A 107 14.89 -1.09 5.76
CA GLU A 107 13.91 -2.12 5.40
C GLU A 107 12.53 -1.82 5.99
N SER A 108 12.46 -1.31 7.22
CA SER A 108 11.19 -0.93 7.83
C SER A 108 10.48 0.22 7.09
N TYR A 109 11.22 1.18 6.53
CA TYR A 109 10.63 2.31 5.82
C TYR A 109 10.04 1.90 4.47
N ILE A 110 10.77 1.10 3.68
CA ILE A 110 10.24 0.60 2.41
C ILE A 110 9.08 -0.39 2.64
N SER A 111 9.17 -1.21 3.69
CA SER A 111 8.09 -2.08 4.15
C SER A 111 6.84 -1.29 4.51
N ALA A 112 6.97 -0.20 5.27
CA ALA A 112 5.83 0.66 5.62
C ALA A 112 5.20 1.35 4.39
N SER A 113 6.04 1.79 3.44
CA SER A 113 5.58 2.38 2.17
C SER A 113 4.69 1.41 1.39
N MET A 114 5.14 0.17 1.21
CA MET A 114 4.38 -0.87 0.51
C MET A 114 3.12 -1.27 1.30
N PHE A 115 3.28 -1.63 2.57
CA PHE A 115 2.18 -2.08 3.42
C PHE A 115 1.03 -1.08 3.49
N LEU A 116 1.32 0.22 3.65
CA LEU A 116 0.26 1.24 3.74
C LEU A 116 -0.46 1.48 2.41
N ARG A 117 0.12 1.10 1.26
CA ARG A 117 -0.60 1.06 -0.02
C ARG A 117 -1.56 -0.10 -0.07
N GLU A 118 -1.13 -1.29 0.37
CA GLU A 118 -2.02 -2.45 0.51
C GLU A 118 -3.21 -2.15 1.43
N MET A 119 -2.97 -1.47 2.55
CA MET A 119 -4.06 -1.13 3.49
C MET A 119 -5.04 -0.11 2.91
N LYS A 120 -4.58 0.81 2.05
CA LYS A 120 -5.45 1.79 1.37
C LYS A 120 -6.30 1.14 0.28
N GLU A 121 -5.78 0.08 -0.35
CA GLU A 121 -6.46 -0.64 -1.42
C GLU A 121 -7.13 -1.95 -0.96
N PHE A 122 -7.06 -2.25 0.34
CA PHE A 122 -7.56 -3.49 0.89
C PHE A 122 -8.99 -3.76 0.44
N GLY A 123 -9.21 -4.90 -0.21
CA GLY A 123 -10.53 -5.32 -0.67
C GLY A 123 -11.07 -4.54 -1.87
N ALA A 124 -10.26 -3.76 -2.58
CA ALA A 124 -10.66 -3.10 -3.82
C ALA A 124 -10.91 -4.09 -4.97
N LEU A 125 -11.88 -3.77 -5.83
CA LEU A 125 -12.24 -4.50 -7.04
C LEU A 125 -12.68 -3.51 -8.11
N TRP A 126 -12.38 -3.82 -9.38
CA TRP A 126 -12.79 -3.03 -10.55
C TRP A 126 -12.32 -1.58 -10.47
N ASP A 127 -13.24 -0.61 -10.60
CA ASP A 127 -12.99 0.82 -10.75
C ASP A 127 -12.33 1.47 -9.51
N TRP A 128 -12.14 0.71 -8.43
CA TRP A 128 -11.51 1.16 -7.19
C TRP A 128 -10.10 0.63 -6.97
N ILE A 129 -9.54 -0.06 -7.97
CA ILE A 129 -8.14 -0.51 -7.98
C ILE A 129 -7.30 0.60 -8.61
N GLU A 130 -6.30 1.10 -7.89
CA GLU A 130 -5.28 2.03 -8.41
C GLU A 130 -3.88 1.40 -8.24
N TRP A 131 -3.53 1.03 -7.01
CA TRP A 131 -2.27 0.37 -6.66
C TRP A 131 -2.11 -1.00 -7.30
N GLY A 132 -3.17 -1.82 -7.37
CA GLY A 132 -3.12 -3.12 -8.05
C GLY A 132 -3.00 -3.02 -9.58
N LEU A 133 -3.03 -1.82 -10.16
CA LEU A 133 -2.69 -1.56 -11.57
C LEU A 133 -1.24 -1.11 -11.75
N GLU A 134 -0.46 -1.02 -10.68
CA GLU A 134 0.93 -0.58 -10.68
C GLU A 134 1.86 -1.79 -10.51
N GLU A 135 2.76 -1.98 -11.47
CA GLU A 135 3.83 -2.97 -11.36
C GLU A 135 5.10 -2.27 -10.86
N ILE A 136 5.71 -2.75 -9.77
CA ILE A 136 6.97 -2.23 -9.25
C ILE A 136 8.11 -2.66 -10.16
N ILE A 137 8.83 -1.68 -10.72
CA ILE A 137 9.89 -1.91 -11.69
C ILE A 137 11.26 -1.48 -11.14
N GLY A 138 12.29 -2.24 -11.49
CA GLY A 138 13.70 -1.91 -11.23
C GLY A 138 14.53 -1.69 -12.49
N GLU A 139 13.95 -2.02 -13.65
CA GLU A 139 14.52 -1.91 -14.98
C GLU A 139 13.39 -1.74 -16.00
N LEU A 140 13.71 -1.28 -17.22
CA LEU A 140 12.72 -1.01 -18.25
C LEU A 140 13.29 -1.29 -19.64
N ASN A 141 12.49 -1.87 -20.53
CA ASN A 141 12.86 -2.05 -21.93
C ASN A 141 12.75 -0.71 -22.67
N LEU A 142 13.90 -0.09 -22.96
CA LEU A 142 13.97 1.21 -23.63
C LEU A 142 13.56 1.18 -25.12
N ASP A 143 13.40 -0.01 -25.73
CA ASP A 143 12.82 -0.12 -27.07
C ASP A 143 11.29 0.08 -27.07
N GLU A 144 10.65 -0.18 -25.93
CA GLU A 144 9.21 -0.10 -25.72
C GLU A 144 8.77 1.13 -24.92
N PHE A 145 9.67 1.71 -24.12
CA PHE A 145 9.38 2.83 -23.24
C PHE A 145 10.41 3.93 -23.35
N GLU A 146 9.97 5.16 -23.20
CA GLU A 146 10.83 6.34 -23.09
C GLU A 146 10.76 6.93 -21.68
N LEU A 147 11.91 7.30 -21.12
CA LEU A 147 12.04 8.06 -19.88
C LEU A 147 12.32 9.53 -20.20
N PHE A 148 11.72 10.44 -19.43
CA PHE A 148 11.87 11.89 -19.56
C PHE A 148 13.14 12.42 -18.86
N GLY A 149 14.09 11.55 -18.55
CA GLY A 149 15.32 11.86 -17.84
C GLY A 149 16.14 10.61 -17.53
N GLU A 150 17.30 10.81 -16.91
CA GLU A 150 18.15 9.73 -16.42
C GLU A 150 17.74 9.35 -14.99
N TYR A 151 17.23 8.14 -14.83
CA TYR A 151 16.77 7.63 -13.54
C TYR A 151 17.44 6.29 -13.23
N ASP A 152 17.89 6.14 -11.98
CA ASP A 152 18.18 4.83 -11.41
C ASP A 152 16.85 4.26 -10.89
N LEU A 153 16.28 3.29 -11.59
CA LEU A 153 14.95 2.74 -11.27
C LEU A 153 14.94 1.83 -10.04
N SER A 154 16.11 1.46 -9.50
CA SER A 154 16.17 0.58 -8.33
C SER A 154 15.44 1.20 -7.12
N PRO A 155 14.52 0.48 -6.46
CA PRO A 155 13.91 0.93 -5.22
C PRO A 155 14.98 1.20 -4.17
N LYS A 156 14.85 2.31 -3.45
CA LYS A 156 15.90 2.77 -2.54
C LYS A 156 15.36 3.61 -1.39
N VAL A 157 16.12 3.59 -0.30
CA VAL A 157 15.87 4.39 0.90
C VAL A 157 17.05 5.32 1.14
N PHE A 158 16.74 6.61 1.21
CA PHE A 158 17.67 7.66 1.61
C PHE A 158 17.63 7.81 3.12
N VAL A 159 18.63 7.24 3.79
CA VAL A 159 18.82 7.38 5.24
C VAL A 159 19.41 8.75 5.52
N LYS A 160 18.51 9.72 5.65
CA LYS A 160 18.68 11.12 6.03
C LYS A 160 17.43 11.55 6.82
N TYR A 161 17.36 12.80 7.26
CA TYR A 161 16.14 13.36 7.85
C TYR A 161 15.57 14.48 6.95
N PRO A 162 14.30 14.40 6.53
CA PRO A 162 13.39 13.25 6.66
C PRO A 162 13.90 12.01 5.89
N VAL A 163 13.50 10.80 6.33
CA VAL A 163 13.80 9.59 5.56
C VAL A 163 12.94 9.59 4.30
N GLU A 164 13.52 9.20 3.17
CA GLU A 164 12.80 9.15 1.90
C GLU A 164 12.91 7.74 1.31
N VAL A 165 11.78 7.19 0.88
CA VAL A 165 11.70 5.96 0.06
C VAL A 165 11.41 6.40 -1.36
N GLU A 166 12.16 5.88 -2.33
CA GLU A 166 11.93 6.09 -3.75
C GLU A 166 11.82 4.75 -4.47
N PHE A 167 10.81 4.61 -5.31
CA PHE A 167 10.63 3.45 -6.18
C PHE A 167 9.83 3.87 -7.42
N PHE A 168 9.83 3.01 -8.43
CA PHE A 168 9.19 3.28 -9.70
C PHE A 168 8.13 2.23 -9.99
N THR A 169 7.06 2.66 -10.63
CA THR A 169 5.99 1.75 -11.07
C THR A 169 5.62 1.97 -12.52
N LEU A 170 5.18 0.90 -13.18
CA LEU A 170 4.54 0.92 -14.48
C LEU A 170 3.03 0.74 -14.28
N HIS A 171 2.25 1.74 -14.70
CA HIS A 171 0.79 1.62 -14.68
C HIS A 171 0.31 0.83 -15.89
N LEU A 172 -0.25 -0.35 -15.65
CA LEU A 172 -0.52 -1.38 -16.67
C LEU A 172 -1.54 -0.95 -17.74
N LEU A 173 -2.52 -0.11 -17.38
CA LEU A 173 -3.53 0.36 -18.33
C LEU A 173 -3.09 1.59 -19.14
N GLU A 174 -2.28 2.45 -18.54
CA GLU A 174 -1.90 3.73 -19.15
C GLU A 174 -0.53 3.66 -19.85
N GLY A 175 0.26 2.63 -19.55
CA GLY A 175 1.63 2.51 -20.02
C GLY A 175 2.52 3.66 -19.54
N LYS A 176 2.19 4.28 -18.39
CA LYS A 176 2.99 5.36 -17.80
C LYS A 176 3.93 4.83 -16.74
N VAL A 177 5.12 5.40 -16.69
CA VAL A 177 6.10 5.14 -15.64
C VAL A 177 6.01 6.25 -14.61
N TYR A 178 5.76 5.86 -13.37
CA TYR A 178 5.69 6.76 -12.23
C TYR A 178 6.91 6.62 -11.35
N ARG A 179 7.43 7.75 -10.88
CA ARG A 179 8.34 7.80 -9.74
C ARG A 179 7.50 8.13 -8.50
N ASN A 180 7.63 7.29 -7.49
CA ASN A 180 6.98 7.45 -6.20
C ASN A 180 8.05 7.82 -5.17
N ARG A 181 7.85 8.95 -4.47
CA ARG A 181 8.71 9.39 -3.37
C ARG A 181 7.88 9.53 -2.09
N ASP A 182 8.16 8.68 -1.12
CA ASP A 182 7.52 8.72 0.19
C ASP A 182 8.43 9.38 1.21
N ILE A 183 8.02 10.54 1.71
CA ILE A 183 8.80 11.39 2.61
C ILE A 183 8.24 11.24 4.03
N PHE A 184 9.00 10.60 4.91
CA PHE A 184 8.61 10.27 6.28
C PHE A 184 8.79 11.48 7.20
N ILE A 185 7.67 12.05 7.63
CA ILE A 185 7.61 13.33 8.37
C ILE A 185 7.52 13.15 9.88
N GLU A 186 6.90 12.06 10.35
CA GLU A 186 6.67 11.79 11.76
C GLU A 186 6.54 10.27 11.97
N GLY A 187 7.60 9.64 12.47
CA GLY A 187 7.66 8.17 12.58
C GLY A 187 7.47 7.51 11.21
N TYR A 188 6.46 6.64 11.10
CA TYR A 188 6.11 5.94 9.85
C TYR A 188 5.01 6.61 9.02
N ARG A 189 4.61 7.83 9.40
CA ARG A 189 3.73 8.66 8.56
C ARG A 189 4.53 9.34 7.47
N PHE A 190 4.04 9.24 6.24
CA PHE A 190 4.68 9.86 5.08
C PHE A 190 3.67 10.55 4.17
N ARG A 191 4.19 11.50 3.39
CA ARG A 191 3.51 12.03 2.21
C ARG A 191 4.10 11.38 0.96
N THR A 192 3.26 11.13 -0.04
CA THR A 192 3.71 10.62 -1.34
C THR A 192 3.76 11.76 -2.35
N GLU A 193 4.88 11.89 -3.04
CA GLU A 193 5.02 12.64 -4.29
C GLU A 193 5.06 11.61 -5.43
N LYS A 194 4.08 11.67 -6.34
CA LYS A 194 3.97 10.77 -7.51
C LYS A 194 4.10 11.62 -8.77
N GLU A 195 5.09 11.33 -9.60
CA GLU A 195 5.35 12.05 -10.85
C GLU A 195 5.48 11.09 -12.04
N VAL A 196 5.00 11.51 -13.21
CA VAL A 196 5.18 10.75 -14.45
C VAL A 196 6.59 11.03 -14.98
N VAL A 197 7.41 9.99 -15.09
CA VAL A 197 8.81 10.08 -15.54
C VAL A 197 9.07 9.36 -16.85
N GLY A 198 8.06 8.70 -17.40
CA GLY A 198 8.17 8.04 -18.69
C GLY A 198 6.83 7.50 -19.17
N LYS A 199 6.83 6.95 -20.38
CA LYS A 199 5.65 6.33 -20.99
C LYS A 199 6.03 5.30 -22.05
N LYS A 200 5.08 4.47 -22.41
CA LYS A 200 5.17 3.54 -23.53
C LYS A 200 5.28 4.29 -24.85
N VAL A 201 6.18 3.86 -25.70
CA VAL A 201 6.34 4.37 -27.07
C VAL A 201 5.21 3.80 -27.91
N ILE A 202 4.34 4.67 -28.43
CA ILE A 202 3.35 4.28 -29.44
C ILE A 202 4.06 4.38 -30.79
N ARG A 203 4.30 3.23 -31.44
CA ARG A 203 4.79 3.16 -32.82
C ARG A 203 3.63 3.08 -33.81
#